data_AF-A0A1N6H7F0-F1
#
_entry.id   AF-A0A1N6H7F0-F1
#
_cell.length_a   1.000
_cell.length_b   1.000
_cell.length_c   1.000
_cell.angle_alpha   90.00
_cell.angle_beta   90.00
_cell.angle_gamma   90.00
#
_symmetry.space_group_name_H-M   'P 1'
#
loop_
_entity.id
_entity.type
_entity.pdbx_description
1 polymer ?
#
loop_
_entity_poly.entity_id
_entity_poly.type
_entity_poly.pdbx_seq_one_letter_code
_entity_poly.pdbx_strand_id
1 'polypeptide(L)'
;MSHETYLSPADHSPRTLERLCNALDAAFAQSADAADPSQRAAFARSIRTALAEAAADPALLAPAQREGSAESYRRHLLAADPHGRYAIAALVWMPGQASPVHAHRTWCGYAVLDGALSETVYEWNESQQRASETRSHPRASGAVSFVRAGYSGIHRLGNASDAPAVSLHIYGVEGSQIGTHVNDLLEVGDRALPVVEPAVA
;
A
#
# COMPACT_ATOMS: atom_id res chain seq x y z
N MET A 1 13.45 22.18 42.00
CA MET A 1 13.66 20.78 41.55
C MET A 1 12.52 20.45 40.62
N SER A 2 12.76 20.60 39.32
CA SER A 2 11.78 20.42 38.26
C SER A 2 11.59 18.93 38.02
N HIS A 3 10.37 18.43 38.18
CA HIS A 3 10.01 17.07 37.77
C HIS A 3 9.78 17.08 36.26
N GLU A 4 10.77 16.62 35.49
CA GLU A 4 10.57 16.19 34.10
C GLU A 4 9.83 14.85 34.12
N THR A 5 8.59 14.86 33.62
CA THR A 5 7.84 13.62 33.38
C THR A 5 8.43 12.94 32.17
N TYR A 6 9.25 11.91 32.41
CA TYR A 6 9.75 11.01 31.38
C TYR A 6 8.56 10.23 30.80
N LEU A 7 8.17 10.54 29.57
CA LEU A 7 7.21 9.73 28.81
C LEU A 7 7.82 8.34 28.58
N SER A 8 7.12 7.30 28.99
CA SER A 8 7.57 5.91 28.88
C SER A 8 7.63 5.46 27.39
N PRO A 9 8.68 4.75 26.93
CA PRO A 9 8.89 4.41 25.50
C PRO A 9 7.98 3.31 24.93
N ALA A 10 6.83 3.00 25.51
CA ALA A 10 6.04 1.85 25.08
C ALA A 10 4.54 2.15 25.14
N ASP A 11 3.97 2.50 24.00
CA ASP A 11 2.56 2.27 23.74
C ASP A 11 2.36 1.92 22.25
N HIS A 12 3.20 1.00 21.78
CA HIS A 12 2.89 0.17 20.62
C HIS A 12 1.83 -0.83 21.06
N SER A 13 0.81 -1.09 20.26
CA SER A 13 -0.23 -2.08 20.55
C SER A 13 0.02 -3.38 19.77
N PRO A 14 0.73 -4.38 20.35
CA PRO A 14 0.82 -5.73 19.78
C PRO A 14 -0.56 -6.29 19.42
N ARG A 15 -1.58 -5.89 20.19
CA ARG A 15 -2.97 -6.35 20.00
C ARG A 15 -3.57 -5.88 18.69
N THR A 16 -3.18 -4.74 18.14
CA THR A 16 -3.76 -4.25 16.87
C THR A 16 -3.16 -4.99 15.68
N LEU A 17 -1.84 -5.19 15.67
CA LEU A 17 -1.20 -6.01 14.66
C LEU A 17 -1.68 -7.47 14.74
N GLU A 18 -1.84 -8.02 15.95
CA GLU A 18 -2.41 -9.36 16.15
C GLU A 18 -3.85 -9.47 15.63
N ARG A 19 -4.71 -8.48 15.93
CA ARG A 19 -6.08 -8.40 15.38
C ARG A 19 -6.08 -8.35 13.85
N LEU A 20 -5.17 -7.58 13.26
CA LEU A 20 -5.01 -7.52 11.82
C LEU A 20 -4.64 -8.90 11.27
N CYS A 21 -3.62 -9.57 11.80
CA CYS A 21 -3.23 -10.93 11.38
C CYS A 21 -4.41 -11.91 11.48
N ASN A 22 -5.13 -11.92 12.61
CA ASN A 22 -6.31 -12.77 12.82
C ASN A 22 -7.42 -12.51 11.79
N ALA A 23 -7.65 -11.24 11.42
CA ALA A 23 -8.63 -10.87 10.41
C ALA A 23 -8.22 -11.35 9.00
N LEU A 24 -6.93 -11.29 8.67
CA LEU A 24 -6.39 -11.83 7.42
C LEU A 24 -6.54 -13.35 7.38
N ASP A 25 -6.19 -14.04 8.47
CA ASP A 25 -6.33 -15.49 8.58
C ASP A 25 -7.78 -15.95 8.42
N ALA A 26 -8.72 -15.22 9.02
CA ALA A 26 -10.14 -15.46 8.84
C ALA A 26 -10.60 -15.22 7.39
N ALA A 27 -10.06 -14.22 6.68
CA ALA A 27 -10.37 -13.97 5.28
C ALA A 27 -9.88 -15.11 4.36
N PHE A 28 -8.69 -15.65 4.64
CA PHE A 28 -8.17 -16.83 3.97
C PHE A 28 -9.02 -18.07 4.26
N ALA A 29 -9.38 -18.31 5.52
CA ALA A 29 -10.22 -19.46 5.90
C ALA A 29 -11.61 -19.43 5.22
N GLN A 30 -12.22 -18.25 5.13
CA GLN A 30 -13.50 -18.04 4.42
C GLN A 30 -13.42 -18.26 2.91
N SER A 31 -12.20 -18.27 2.35
CA SER A 31 -11.94 -18.44 0.92
C SER A 31 -11.13 -19.71 0.63
N ALA A 32 -11.11 -20.67 1.56
CA ALA A 32 -10.29 -21.88 1.45
C ALA A 32 -10.69 -22.81 0.30
N ASP A 33 -11.90 -22.63 -0.25
CA ASP A 33 -12.39 -23.31 -1.45
C ASP A 33 -11.82 -22.74 -2.76
N ALA A 34 -11.24 -21.54 -2.73
CA ALA A 34 -10.72 -20.86 -3.91
C ALA A 34 -9.23 -21.17 -4.12
N ALA A 35 -8.85 -21.45 -5.38
CA ALA A 35 -7.44 -21.61 -5.76
C ALA A 35 -6.63 -20.32 -5.54
N ASP A 36 -7.25 -19.16 -5.80
CA ASP A 36 -6.72 -17.84 -5.45
C ASP A 36 -7.80 -17.03 -4.70
N PRO A 37 -7.70 -16.96 -3.36
CA PRO A 37 -8.58 -16.15 -2.53
C PRO A 37 -8.72 -14.70 -2.98
N SER A 38 -7.65 -14.10 -3.52
CA SER A 38 -7.63 -12.68 -3.91
C SER A 38 -8.56 -12.35 -5.08
N GLN A 39 -8.97 -13.36 -5.86
CA GLN A 39 -9.98 -13.18 -6.90
C GLN A 39 -11.38 -12.97 -6.33
N ARG A 40 -11.65 -13.42 -5.10
CA ARG A 40 -12.97 -13.32 -4.46
C ARG A 40 -13.22 -11.88 -4.00
N ALA A 41 -14.38 -11.33 -4.37
CA ALA A 41 -14.80 -10.01 -3.91
C ALA A 41 -14.95 -9.93 -2.37
N ALA A 42 -15.35 -11.04 -1.74
CA ALA A 42 -15.44 -11.17 -0.28
C ALA A 42 -14.07 -11.01 0.37
N PHE A 43 -13.03 -11.70 -0.13
CA PHE A 43 -11.66 -11.57 0.34
C PHE A 43 -11.20 -10.10 0.28
N ALA A 44 -11.30 -9.47 -0.89
CA ALA A 44 -10.92 -8.06 -1.06
C ALA A 44 -11.67 -7.11 -0.09
N ARG A 45 -12.93 -7.39 0.23
CA ARG A 45 -13.71 -6.62 1.21
C ARG A 45 -13.18 -6.83 2.64
N SER A 46 -12.88 -8.06 3.02
CA SER A 46 -12.30 -8.38 4.32
C SER A 46 -10.95 -7.71 4.51
N ILE A 47 -10.06 -7.75 3.50
CA ILE A 47 -8.76 -7.07 3.55
C ILE A 47 -8.92 -5.55 3.74
N ARG A 48 -9.81 -4.91 2.98
CA ARG A 48 -10.06 -3.47 3.14
C ARG A 48 -10.61 -3.10 4.51
N THR A 49 -11.48 -3.95 5.07
CA THR A 49 -12.06 -3.72 6.40
C THR A 49 -10.99 -3.82 7.48
N ALA A 50 -10.17 -4.88 7.45
CA ALA A 50 -9.08 -5.07 8.39
C ALA A 50 -8.03 -3.94 8.31
N LEU A 51 -7.72 -3.47 7.10
CA LEU A 51 -6.85 -2.30 6.88
C LEU A 51 -7.43 -1.02 7.47
N ALA A 52 -8.73 -0.75 7.27
CA ALA A 52 -9.39 0.43 7.82
C ALA A 52 -9.40 0.43 9.34
N GLU A 53 -9.69 -0.72 9.96
CA GLU A 53 -9.67 -0.89 11.42
C GLU A 53 -8.25 -0.71 11.99
N ALA A 54 -7.24 -1.32 11.36
CA ALA A 54 -5.85 -1.14 11.78
C ALA A 54 -5.38 0.31 11.63
N ALA A 55 -5.77 0.98 10.54
CA ALA A 55 -5.39 2.37 10.28
C ALA A 55 -6.04 3.39 11.24
N ALA A 56 -7.15 3.02 11.89
CA ALA A 56 -7.80 3.86 12.87
C ALA A 56 -7.10 3.87 14.25
N ASP A 57 -6.13 2.97 14.48
CA ASP A 57 -5.39 2.90 15.73
C ASP A 57 -4.02 3.59 15.64
N PRO A 58 -3.83 4.75 16.29
CA PRO A 58 -2.55 5.47 16.26
C PRO A 58 -1.40 4.70 16.94
N ALA A 59 -1.72 3.72 17.81
CA ALA A 59 -0.76 2.88 18.52
C ALA A 59 -0.28 1.66 17.70
N LEU A 60 -0.71 1.52 16.44
CA LEU A 60 -0.32 0.38 15.58
C LEU A 60 1.20 0.27 15.41
N LEU A 61 1.90 1.40 15.22
CA LEU A 61 3.33 1.42 14.89
C LEU A 61 4.17 1.95 16.04
N ALA A 62 5.28 1.25 16.31
CA ALA A 62 6.32 1.74 17.17
C ALA A 62 7.10 2.91 16.55
N PRO A 63 7.72 3.80 17.36
CA PRO A 63 8.55 4.88 16.85
C PRO A 63 9.62 4.42 15.85
N ALA A 64 10.31 3.31 16.13
CA ALA A 64 11.31 2.74 15.23
C ALA A 64 10.74 2.32 13.86
N GLN A 65 9.47 1.88 13.83
CA GLN A 65 8.76 1.49 12.60
C GLN A 65 8.23 2.70 11.82
N ARG A 66 8.47 3.92 12.31
CA ARG A 66 8.16 5.19 11.66
C ARG A 66 9.39 5.91 11.13
N GLU A 67 10.58 5.34 11.34
CA GLU A 67 11.82 5.93 10.84
C GLU A 67 11.89 5.89 9.31
N GLY A 68 12.11 7.05 8.69
CA GLY A 68 12.30 7.18 7.25
C GLY A 68 13.73 6.93 6.79
N SER A 69 13.98 7.20 5.51
CA SER A 69 15.31 7.28 4.90
C SER A 69 15.35 8.44 3.91
N ALA A 70 16.50 9.11 3.78
CA ALA A 70 16.68 10.21 2.84
C ALA A 70 16.74 9.73 1.38
N GLU A 71 17.21 8.51 1.14
CA GLU A 71 17.50 8.00 -0.22
C GLU A 71 16.25 7.45 -0.93
N SER A 72 15.41 6.71 -0.20
CA SER A 72 14.20 6.09 -0.72
C SER A 72 13.18 5.87 0.40
N TYR A 73 11.93 5.65 0.02
CA TYR A 73 10.91 5.28 1.01
C TYR A 73 11.30 3.97 1.68
N ARG A 74 11.19 3.91 3.00
CA ARG A 74 11.63 2.78 3.80
C ARG A 74 10.47 1.82 4.04
N ARG A 75 10.74 0.51 3.95
CA ARG A 75 9.82 -0.57 4.34
C ARG A 75 10.23 -1.13 5.69
N HIS A 76 9.30 -1.19 6.62
CA HIS A 76 9.44 -1.87 7.90
C HIS A 76 8.53 -3.10 7.89
N LEU A 77 9.11 -4.31 7.84
CA LEU A 77 8.33 -5.54 7.98
C LEU A 77 7.76 -5.62 9.40
N LEU A 78 6.44 -5.77 9.51
CA LEU A 78 5.74 -5.82 10.80
C LEU A 78 5.39 -7.27 11.19
N ALA A 79 4.87 -8.03 10.22
CA ALA A 79 4.52 -9.43 10.38
C ALA A 79 4.52 -10.13 9.03
N ALA A 80 4.71 -11.44 9.05
CA ALA A 80 4.54 -12.29 7.88
C ALA A 80 3.87 -13.59 8.31
N ASP A 81 2.98 -14.09 7.46
CA ASP A 81 2.33 -15.37 7.67
C ASP A 81 3.36 -16.52 7.56
N PRO A 82 3.41 -17.46 8.52
CA PRO A 82 4.35 -18.58 8.47
C PRO A 82 4.12 -19.54 7.29
N HIS A 83 2.95 -19.52 6.65
CA HIS A 83 2.66 -20.28 5.44
C HIS A 83 2.93 -19.49 4.14
N GLY A 84 3.50 -18.28 4.24
CA GLY A 84 3.84 -17.44 3.09
C GLY A 84 2.64 -16.82 2.37
N ARG A 85 1.45 -16.79 2.99
CA ARG A 85 0.22 -16.28 2.37
C ARG A 85 0.20 -14.75 2.26
N TYR A 86 0.84 -14.06 3.21
CA TYR A 86 0.96 -12.60 3.20
C TYR A 86 2.14 -12.08 4.02
N ALA A 87 2.52 -10.83 3.74
CA ALA A 87 3.45 -10.03 4.52
C ALA A 87 2.88 -8.62 4.72
N ILE A 88 3.05 -8.07 5.92
CA ILE A 88 2.57 -6.75 6.34
C ILE A 88 3.77 -5.83 6.57
N ALA A 89 3.77 -4.64 5.98
CA ALA A 89 4.80 -3.63 6.21
C ALA A 89 4.24 -2.23 6.38
N ALA A 90 4.89 -1.43 7.22
CA ALA A 90 4.76 0.02 7.20
C ALA A 90 5.75 0.60 6.17
N LEU A 91 5.28 1.51 5.33
CA LEU A 91 6.09 2.27 4.40
C LEU A 91 6.14 3.72 4.87
N VAL A 92 7.35 4.26 5.02
CA VAL A 92 7.60 5.64 5.42
C VAL A 92 8.11 6.41 4.21
N TRP A 93 7.39 7.47 3.86
CA TRP A 93 7.63 8.28 2.67
C TRP A 93 8.04 9.69 3.09
N MET A 94 9.31 10.04 2.88
CA MET A 94 9.79 11.41 3.06
C MET A 94 9.25 12.33 1.94
N PRO A 95 9.22 13.65 2.14
CA PRO A 95 8.79 14.61 1.12
C PRO A 95 9.45 14.36 -0.25
N GLY A 96 8.65 14.35 -1.30
CA GLY A 96 9.08 14.13 -2.68
C GLY A 96 9.34 12.67 -3.07
N GLN A 97 9.35 11.73 -2.13
CA GLN A 97 9.55 10.32 -2.44
C GLN A 97 8.34 9.69 -3.11
N ALA A 98 8.58 8.72 -3.99
CA ALA A 98 7.55 7.96 -4.65
C ALA A 98 8.05 6.60 -5.11
N SER A 99 7.12 5.69 -5.36
CA SER A 99 7.40 4.44 -6.06
C SER A 99 7.69 4.71 -7.54
N PRO A 100 8.32 3.76 -8.24
CA PRO A 100 8.18 3.66 -9.69
C PRO A 100 6.71 3.39 -10.08
N VAL A 101 6.41 3.54 -11.37
CA VAL A 101 5.15 3.01 -11.93
C VAL A 101 5.23 1.50 -11.97
N HIS A 102 4.23 0.82 -11.43
CA HIS A 102 4.24 -0.63 -11.34
C HIS A 102 2.83 -1.25 -11.39
N ALA A 103 2.76 -2.42 -12.03
CA ALA A 103 1.73 -3.43 -11.79
C ALA A 103 2.14 -4.31 -10.60
N HIS A 104 1.34 -5.33 -10.31
CA HIS A 104 1.57 -6.21 -9.17
C HIS A 104 1.71 -7.67 -9.61
N ARG A 105 2.70 -8.39 -9.09
CA ARG A 105 2.84 -9.84 -9.32
C ARG A 105 1.97 -10.67 -8.36
N THR A 106 1.45 -10.04 -7.32
CA THR A 106 0.54 -10.61 -6.32
C THR A 106 -0.59 -9.61 -6.02
N TRP A 107 -1.55 -9.95 -5.16
CA TRP A 107 -2.49 -8.96 -4.64
C TRP A 107 -1.81 -8.01 -3.64
N CYS A 108 -2.36 -6.80 -3.52
CA CYS A 108 -1.87 -5.76 -2.62
C CYS A 108 -3.05 -5.02 -2.01
N GLY A 109 -3.05 -4.85 -0.68
CA GLY A 109 -3.91 -3.92 0.03
C GLY A 109 -3.06 -2.85 0.71
N TYR A 110 -3.53 -1.61 0.76
CA TYR A 110 -2.86 -0.58 1.55
C TYR A 110 -3.85 0.39 2.21
N ALA A 111 -3.40 1.01 3.30
CA ALA A 111 -4.06 2.11 3.97
C ALA A 111 -3.06 3.23 4.28
N VAL A 112 -3.47 4.50 4.14
CA VAL A 112 -2.66 5.63 4.62
C VAL A 112 -2.91 5.77 6.13
N LEU A 113 -1.85 5.69 6.93
CA LEU A 113 -1.92 5.85 8.38
C LEU A 113 -1.83 7.34 8.74
N ASP A 114 -0.74 7.98 8.32
CA ASP A 114 -0.41 9.36 8.70
C ASP A 114 -0.03 10.20 7.48
N GLY A 115 -0.44 11.46 7.50
CA GLY A 115 -0.19 12.42 6.42
C GLY A 115 -1.07 12.17 5.20
N ALA A 116 -0.54 12.47 4.01
CA ALA A 116 -1.24 12.24 2.76
C ALA A 116 -0.27 11.75 1.69
N LEU A 117 -0.74 10.79 0.88
CA LEU A 117 -0.07 10.38 -0.35
C LEU A 117 -0.85 10.91 -1.56
N SER A 118 -0.23 10.81 -2.73
CA SER A 118 -0.86 10.94 -4.03
C SER A 118 -0.78 9.59 -4.73
N GLU A 119 -1.87 9.18 -5.38
CA GLU A 119 -1.91 7.99 -6.22
C GLU A 119 -2.18 8.41 -7.66
N THR A 120 -1.23 8.12 -8.54
CA THR A 120 -1.41 8.22 -9.99
C THR A 120 -1.73 6.84 -10.52
N VAL A 121 -2.84 6.71 -11.22
CA VAL A 121 -3.35 5.48 -11.82
C VAL A 121 -3.05 5.46 -13.31
N TYR A 122 -2.68 4.29 -13.81
CA TYR A 122 -2.34 4.07 -15.22
C TYR A 122 -3.16 2.92 -15.80
N GLU A 123 -3.28 2.91 -17.13
CA GLU A 123 -3.77 1.77 -17.90
C GLU A 123 -2.65 1.18 -18.74
N TRP A 124 -2.71 -0.12 -18.99
CA TRP A 124 -1.76 -0.79 -19.86
C TRP A 124 -2.11 -0.57 -21.33
N ASN A 125 -1.16 -0.03 -22.10
CA ASN A 125 -1.27 0.06 -23.55
C ASN A 125 -0.57 -1.13 -24.21
N GLU A 126 -1.35 -2.12 -24.64
CA GLU A 126 -0.84 -3.31 -25.32
C GLU A 126 -0.06 -3.00 -26.61
N SER A 127 -0.45 -1.98 -27.37
CA SER A 127 0.23 -1.65 -28.63
C SER A 127 1.62 -1.06 -28.41
N GLN A 128 1.81 -0.32 -27.32
CA GLN A 128 3.07 0.36 -27.00
C GLN A 128 3.91 -0.42 -25.97
N GLN A 129 3.32 -1.44 -25.35
CA GLN A 129 3.89 -2.17 -24.22
C GLN A 129 4.35 -1.19 -23.11
N ARG A 130 3.49 -0.21 -22.81
CA ARG A 130 3.76 0.88 -21.85
C ARG A 130 2.51 1.22 -21.03
N ALA A 131 2.73 1.76 -19.83
CA ALA A 131 1.68 2.33 -19.00
C ALA A 131 1.33 3.76 -19.47
N SER A 132 0.04 4.08 -19.56
CA SER A 132 -0.46 5.42 -19.87
C SER A 132 -1.20 6.00 -18.66
N GLU A 133 -0.82 7.21 -18.23
CA GLU A 133 -1.45 7.86 -17.09
C GLU A 133 -2.93 8.17 -17.40
N THR A 134 -3.82 7.84 -16.46
CA THR A 134 -5.26 8.13 -16.58
C THR A 134 -5.71 9.23 -15.64
N ARG A 135 -5.30 9.17 -14.37
CA ARG A 135 -5.66 10.16 -13.36
C ARG A 135 -4.66 10.16 -12.21
N SER A 136 -4.61 11.28 -11.49
CA SER A 136 -3.93 11.39 -10.21
C SER A 136 -4.88 11.97 -9.17
N HIS A 137 -4.85 11.45 -7.94
CA HIS A 137 -5.69 11.93 -6.85
C HIS A 137 -5.02 11.77 -5.47
N PRO A 138 -5.36 12.64 -4.50
CA PRO A 138 -4.85 12.50 -3.14
C PRO A 138 -5.40 11.26 -2.44
N ARG A 139 -4.64 10.78 -1.46
CA ARG A 139 -4.94 9.69 -0.53
C ARG A 139 -4.66 10.21 0.88
N ALA A 140 -5.68 10.76 1.52
CA ALA A 140 -5.59 11.27 2.89
C ALA A 140 -5.45 10.10 3.89
N SER A 141 -5.03 10.39 5.13
CA SER A 141 -5.13 9.44 6.25
C SER A 141 -6.49 8.73 6.30
N GLY A 142 -6.45 7.41 6.50
CA GLY A 142 -7.61 6.53 6.45
C GLY A 142 -8.01 6.07 5.05
N ALA A 143 -7.41 6.58 3.96
CA ALA A 143 -7.70 6.10 2.62
C ALA A 143 -7.20 4.65 2.44
N VAL A 144 -8.10 3.74 2.04
CA VAL A 144 -7.83 2.31 1.84
C VAL A 144 -7.98 1.92 0.36
N SER A 145 -7.12 1.02 -0.11
CA SER A 145 -7.21 0.43 -1.45
C SER A 145 -6.90 -1.07 -1.42
N PHE A 146 -7.35 -1.77 -2.47
CA PHE A 146 -6.99 -3.16 -2.75
C PHE A 146 -6.93 -3.37 -4.26
N VAL A 147 -5.88 -4.04 -4.71
CA VAL A 147 -5.65 -4.44 -6.10
C VAL A 147 -5.26 -5.91 -6.17
N ARG A 148 -5.58 -6.54 -7.30
CA ARG A 148 -5.19 -7.92 -7.59
C ARG A 148 -3.85 -7.94 -8.33
N ALA A 149 -3.29 -9.13 -8.46
CA ALA A 149 -2.17 -9.35 -9.37
C ALA A 149 -2.55 -8.97 -10.81
N GLY A 150 -1.55 -8.59 -11.59
CA GLY A 150 -1.64 -8.18 -12.98
C GLY A 150 -1.76 -6.67 -13.17
N TYR A 151 -2.30 -6.29 -14.33
CA TYR A 151 -2.18 -4.96 -14.91
C TYR A 151 -3.44 -4.10 -14.71
N SER A 152 -4.42 -4.59 -13.96
CA SER A 152 -5.67 -3.86 -13.69
C SER A 152 -5.54 -2.75 -12.64
N GLY A 153 -4.44 -2.75 -11.88
CA GLY A 153 -4.18 -1.80 -10.78
C GLY A 153 -2.80 -1.17 -10.89
N ILE A 154 -2.40 -0.73 -12.09
CA ILE A 154 -1.11 -0.06 -12.28
C ILE A 154 -1.17 1.30 -11.60
N HIS A 155 -0.18 1.57 -10.75
CA HIS A 155 -0.13 2.85 -10.06
C HIS A 155 1.29 3.32 -9.72
N ARG A 156 1.34 4.58 -9.30
CA ARG A 156 2.46 5.19 -8.60
C ARG A 156 1.93 5.87 -7.35
N LEU A 157 2.46 5.48 -6.19
CA LEU A 157 2.24 6.17 -4.93
C LEU A 157 3.40 7.11 -4.66
N GLY A 158 3.11 8.29 -4.15
CA GLY A 158 4.14 9.24 -3.74
C GLY A 158 3.68 10.22 -2.69
N ASN A 159 4.64 10.84 -2.01
CA ASN A 159 4.41 11.89 -1.06
C ASN A 159 4.75 13.24 -1.72
N ALA A 160 3.71 13.96 -2.14
CA ALA A 160 3.83 15.29 -2.73
C ALA A 160 3.76 16.42 -1.69
N SER A 161 3.68 16.09 -0.39
CA SER A 161 3.63 17.06 0.70
C SER A 161 5.02 17.43 1.21
N ASP A 162 5.09 18.40 2.13
CA ASP A 162 6.28 18.86 2.83
C ASP A 162 6.54 18.13 4.16
N ALA A 163 5.66 17.20 4.55
CA ALA A 163 5.77 16.39 5.75
C ALA A 163 5.92 14.90 5.41
N PRO A 164 6.53 14.07 6.29
CA PRO A 164 6.53 12.62 6.11
C PRO A 164 5.10 12.05 6.09
N ALA A 165 4.90 10.99 5.31
CA ALA A 165 3.68 10.20 5.30
C ALA A 165 3.98 8.74 5.61
N VAL A 166 3.00 8.03 6.17
CA VAL A 166 3.13 6.60 6.51
C VAL A 166 1.94 5.83 5.96
N SER A 167 2.20 4.70 5.30
CA SER A 167 1.16 3.78 4.84
C SER A 167 1.41 2.36 5.33
N LEU A 168 0.34 1.64 5.62
CA LEU A 168 0.35 0.21 5.90
C LEU A 168 0.07 -0.56 4.61
N HIS A 169 0.88 -1.56 4.31
CA HIS A 169 0.73 -2.41 3.13
C HIS A 169 0.65 -3.87 3.52
N ILE A 170 -0.16 -4.62 2.79
CA ILE A 170 -0.30 -6.06 2.88
C ILE A 170 -0.14 -6.64 1.48
N TYR A 171 0.80 -7.56 1.33
CA TYR A 171 1.12 -8.18 0.05
C TYR A 171 0.98 -9.68 0.15
N GLY A 172 0.49 -10.33 -0.91
CA GLY A 172 0.40 -11.79 -1.00
C GLY A 172 1.75 -12.46 -1.33
N VAL A 173 2.77 -12.21 -0.51
CA VAL A 173 4.11 -12.83 -0.61
C VAL A 173 4.60 -13.22 0.78
N GLU A 174 5.62 -14.07 0.85
CA GLU A 174 6.39 -14.28 2.08
C GLU A 174 7.17 -13.03 2.51
N GLY A 175 7.52 -12.93 3.79
CA GLY A 175 8.19 -11.76 4.36
C GLY A 175 9.51 -11.39 3.69
N SER A 176 10.33 -12.39 3.34
CA SER A 176 11.61 -12.24 2.63
C SER A 176 11.48 -11.61 1.24
N GLN A 177 10.29 -11.68 0.64
CA GLN A 177 10.05 -11.29 -0.76
C GLN A 177 9.39 -9.91 -0.92
N ILE A 178 9.05 -9.24 0.19
CA ILE A 178 8.32 -7.97 0.19
C ILE A 178 9.02 -6.84 -0.59
N GLY A 179 10.35 -6.89 -0.72
CA GLY A 179 11.14 -5.91 -1.46
C GLY A 179 11.40 -6.25 -2.93
N THR A 180 11.12 -7.48 -3.37
CA THR A 180 11.65 -8.02 -4.65
C THR A 180 10.58 -8.65 -5.54
N HIS A 181 9.51 -9.22 -4.97
CA HIS A 181 8.54 -10.01 -5.75
C HIS A 181 7.16 -9.37 -5.85
N VAL A 182 6.95 -8.21 -5.23
CA VAL A 182 5.64 -7.53 -5.26
C VAL A 182 5.41 -6.81 -6.58
N ASN A 183 6.35 -5.95 -6.96
CA ASN A 183 6.16 -4.99 -8.04
C ASN A 183 6.56 -5.58 -9.39
N ASP A 184 5.73 -5.37 -10.41
CA ASP A 184 6.10 -5.52 -11.81
C ASP A 184 6.32 -4.13 -12.40
N LEU A 185 7.58 -3.74 -12.60
CA LEU A 185 7.96 -2.37 -12.96
C LEU A 185 7.65 -2.10 -14.43
N LEU A 186 6.99 -0.97 -14.71
CA LEU A 186 6.55 -0.63 -16.05
C LEU A 186 7.16 0.68 -16.52
N GLU A 187 7.46 0.74 -17.81
CA GLU A 187 7.79 1.99 -18.46
C GLU A 187 6.51 2.77 -18.79
N VAL A 188 6.59 4.10 -18.70
CA VAL A 188 5.48 5.01 -19.01
C VAL A 188 5.62 5.47 -20.46
N GLY A 189 4.51 5.50 -21.20
CA GLY A 189 4.44 6.11 -22.52
C GLY A 189 4.29 7.62 -22.43
N ASP A 190 4.61 8.33 -23.52
CA ASP A 190 4.32 9.76 -23.59
C ASP A 190 2.83 9.98 -23.36
N ARG A 191 2.49 10.99 -22.54
CA ARG A 191 1.10 11.34 -22.24
C ARG A 191 0.39 11.63 -23.55
N ALA A 192 -0.60 10.81 -23.91
CA ALA A 192 -1.44 11.09 -25.07
C ALA A 192 -2.07 12.47 -24.89
N LEU A 193 -1.75 13.40 -25.79
CA LEU A 193 -2.44 14.68 -25.84
C LEU A 193 -3.94 14.40 -26.07
N PRO A 194 -4.85 15.14 -25.43
CA PRO A 194 -6.27 14.98 -25.72
C PRO A 194 -6.48 15.15 -27.23
N VAL A 195 -7.13 14.18 -27.85
CA VAL A 195 -7.56 14.27 -29.25
C VAL A 195 -8.55 15.42 -29.31
N VAL A 196 -8.11 16.56 -29.83
CA VAL A 196 -9.01 17.66 -30.16
C VAL A 196 -9.70 17.24 -31.45
N GLU A 197 -10.96 16.81 -31.36
CA GLU A 197 -11.76 16.62 -32.57
C GLU A 197 -11.91 17.97 -33.28
N PRO A 198 -11.69 18.04 -34.61
CA PRO A 198 -11.87 19.28 -35.34
C PRO A 198 -13.34 19.69 -35.25
N ALA A 199 -13.58 20.95 -34.91
CA ALA A 199 -14.91 21.55 -34.96
C ALA A 199 -15.46 21.38 -36.38
N VAL A 200 -16.59 20.66 -36.50
CA VAL A 200 -17.34 20.56 -37.75
C VAL A 200 -17.80 21.97 -38.10
N ALA A 201 -17.36 22.47 -39.26
CA ALA A 201 -17.73 23.76 -39.83
C ALA A 201 -19.13 23.73 -40.45
#